data_AF-A0A7C7VZ13-F1
#
_entry.id   AF-A0A7C7VZ13-F1
#
_cell.length_a   1.000
_cell.length_b   1.000
_cell.length_c   1.000
_cell.angle_alpha   90.00
_cell.angle_beta   90.00
_cell.angle_gamma   90.00
#
_symmetry.space_group_name_H-M   'P 1'
#
loop_
_entity.id
_entity.type
_entity.pdbx_description
1 polymer ?
#
loop_
_entity_poly.entity_id
_entity_poly.type
_entity_poly.pdbx_seq_one_letter_code
_entity_poly.pdbx_strand_id
1 'polypeptide(L)'
;MPEVRRIGVLTGGGDSPGINAALRAIVRRAYAVGVEVIGFRDGWQGPIEGDDRHVCPLSLEDVSGILYTGGTILGTSRTNPFEKKERDGETVWEPTEKVEAIKANLKKHKIDALIAIGGDDTLGVAHRLGEHGVRTVGIPQTIDNDIGGTDYAIGFHSALATVTDALDKLHTTAHAHHRVLIVEVMGRDSGWIAVYGGLAGGADVIIVPEGPPEGSFSVDEVEQVIRRRLEQNKRFSIVVVAEGARPRELGGKQVTSGEVDAFGHVQLGGVSYWLAEELRKRKLPLTPRVTVLAYLQRGGIATPFD
;
A
#
# COMPACT_ATOMS: atom_id res chain seq x y z
N MET A 1 22.11 32.19 -5.16
CA MET A 1 20.68 31.82 -5.15
C MET A 1 20.60 30.34 -5.49
N PRO A 2 19.68 29.57 -4.88
CA PRO A 2 19.54 28.16 -5.22
C PRO A 2 19.15 27.99 -6.70
N GLU A 3 19.69 26.94 -7.34
CA GLU A 3 19.41 26.61 -8.75
C GLU A 3 17.93 26.23 -8.97
N VAL A 4 17.31 25.68 -7.93
CA VAL A 4 15.88 25.38 -7.83
C VAL A 4 15.22 26.47 -6.98
N ARG A 5 14.16 27.11 -7.49
CA ARG A 5 13.39 28.14 -6.78
C ARG A 5 11.98 27.70 -6.43
N ARG A 6 11.38 26.81 -7.22
CA ARG A 6 10.01 26.33 -7.00
C ARG A 6 9.89 24.85 -7.31
N ILE A 7 9.36 24.09 -6.36
CA ILE A 7 9.13 22.65 -6.49
C ILE A 7 7.64 22.33 -6.48
N GLY A 8 7.25 21.32 -7.25
CA GLY A 8 5.93 20.71 -7.19
C GLY A 8 5.95 19.50 -6.28
N VAL A 9 4.85 19.21 -5.58
CA VAL A 9 4.69 17.98 -4.79
C VAL A 9 3.33 17.37 -5.03
N LEU A 10 3.26 16.05 -5.18
CA LEU A 10 2.01 15.29 -5.29
C LEU A 10 2.08 14.01 -4.47
N THR A 11 0.90 13.50 -4.13
CA THR A 11 0.72 12.19 -3.46
C THR A 11 -0.12 11.30 -4.35
N GLY A 12 0.41 10.13 -4.75
CA GLY A 12 -0.20 9.24 -5.73
C GLY A 12 -0.40 7.81 -5.21
N GLY A 13 -1.31 7.07 -5.85
CA GLY A 13 -1.65 5.70 -5.44
C GLY A 13 -2.67 5.68 -4.31
N GLY A 14 -2.63 4.66 -3.46
CA GLY A 14 -3.51 4.64 -2.29
C GLY A 14 -2.80 5.15 -1.03
N ASP A 15 -3.59 5.68 -0.11
CA ASP A 15 -3.10 6.38 1.07
C ASP A 15 -2.43 5.47 2.10
N SER A 16 -1.68 6.09 3.00
CA SER A 16 -1.10 5.46 4.18
C SER A 16 -0.80 6.51 5.25
N PRO A 17 -0.63 6.11 6.51
CA PRO A 17 -0.14 7.01 7.54
C PRO A 17 1.28 7.47 7.21
N GLY A 18 1.60 8.73 7.50
CA GLY A 18 2.95 9.30 7.30
C GLY A 18 3.12 10.14 6.03
N ILE A 19 2.20 10.06 5.05
CA ILE A 19 2.25 10.91 3.85
C ILE A 19 2.29 12.40 4.21
N ASN A 20 1.43 12.84 5.14
CA ASN A 20 1.40 14.23 5.61
C ASN A 20 2.68 14.62 6.37
N ALA A 21 3.38 13.67 7.01
CA ALA A 21 4.68 13.93 7.64
C ALA A 21 5.76 14.22 6.60
N ALA A 22 5.82 13.45 5.51
CA ALA A 22 6.69 13.71 4.37
C ALA A 22 6.40 15.06 3.71
N LEU A 23 5.12 15.35 3.41
CA LEU A 23 4.70 16.63 2.84
C LEU A 23 5.13 17.82 3.72
N ARG A 24 4.89 17.70 5.03
CA ARG A 24 5.31 18.72 6.00
C ARG A 24 6.82 18.89 6.03
N ALA A 25 7.59 17.80 5.98
CA ALA A 25 9.05 17.86 5.98
C ALA A 25 9.57 18.60 4.73
N ILE A 26 9.00 18.31 3.56
CA ILE A 26 9.30 19.01 2.30
C ILE A 26 9.05 20.51 2.43
N VAL A 27 7.83 20.90 2.83
CA VAL A 27 7.43 22.32 2.92
C VAL A 27 8.30 23.07 3.92
N ARG A 28 8.54 22.49 5.10
CA ARG A 28 9.39 23.12 6.13
C ARG A 28 10.83 23.27 5.66
N ARG A 29 11.39 22.26 4.99
CA ARG A 29 12.77 22.32 4.48
C ARG A 29 12.89 23.34 3.36
N ALA A 30 11.96 23.32 2.40
CA ALA A 30 11.92 24.27 1.28
C ALA A 30 11.83 25.72 1.77
N TYR A 31 10.94 25.99 2.74
CA TYR A 31 10.84 27.31 3.36
C TYR A 31 12.17 27.76 3.97
N ALA A 32 12.86 26.89 4.72
CA ALA A 32 14.14 27.20 5.36
C ALA A 32 15.27 27.54 4.38
N VAL A 33 15.18 27.10 3.11
CA VAL A 33 16.17 27.39 2.07
C VAL A 33 15.65 28.38 1.00
N GLY A 34 14.48 28.98 1.21
CA GLY A 34 13.90 29.97 0.30
C GLY A 34 13.37 29.39 -1.01
N VAL A 35 12.90 28.13 -0.99
CA VAL A 35 12.25 27.46 -2.12
C VAL A 35 10.75 27.44 -1.91
N GLU A 36 9.98 27.81 -2.93
CA GLU A 36 8.52 27.76 -2.91
C GLU A 36 8.01 26.35 -3.21
N VAL A 37 6.94 25.93 -2.53
CA VAL A 37 6.32 24.62 -2.75
C VAL A 37 4.91 24.80 -3.31
N ILE A 38 4.62 24.09 -4.39
CA ILE A 38 3.30 23.99 -5.00
C ILE A 38 2.81 22.55 -4.84
N GLY A 39 1.70 22.37 -4.12
CA GLY A 39 0.98 21.11 -4.05
C GLY A 39 0.10 20.91 -5.27
N PHE A 40 0.20 19.73 -5.88
CA PHE A 40 -0.74 19.24 -6.87
C PHE A 40 -1.73 18.28 -6.20
N ARG A 41 -3.02 18.59 -6.31
CA ARG A 41 -4.09 17.77 -5.75
C ARG A 41 -4.39 16.56 -6.63
N ASP A 42 -4.90 15.51 -5.99
CA ASP A 42 -5.41 14.31 -6.65
C ASP A 42 -4.34 13.61 -7.51
N GLY A 43 -3.14 13.41 -6.94
CA GLY A 43 -2.07 12.63 -7.58
C GLY A 43 -1.62 13.18 -8.94
N TRP A 44 -1.43 12.28 -9.91
CA TRP A 44 -1.00 12.67 -11.27
C TRP A 44 -2.05 13.47 -12.04
N GLN A 45 -3.32 13.42 -11.66
CA GLN A 45 -4.36 14.27 -12.25
C GLN A 45 -4.02 15.76 -12.06
N GLY A 46 -3.47 16.14 -10.90
CA GLY A 46 -3.17 17.54 -10.62
C GLY A 46 -2.20 18.22 -11.59
N PRO A 47 -1.00 17.67 -11.87
CA PRO A 47 -0.11 18.24 -12.87
C PRO A 47 -0.62 18.08 -14.32
N ILE A 48 -1.51 17.12 -14.59
CA ILE A 48 -2.16 16.98 -15.90
C ILE A 48 -3.14 18.13 -16.15
N GLU A 49 -4.02 18.42 -15.20
CA GLU A 49 -5.04 19.48 -15.33
C GLU A 49 -4.41 20.87 -15.16
N GLY A 50 -3.59 21.06 -14.11
CA GLY A 50 -2.85 22.30 -13.87
C GLY A 50 -3.72 23.57 -13.74
N ASP A 51 -4.98 23.40 -13.37
CA ASP A 51 -5.95 24.47 -13.10
C ASP A 51 -5.92 24.93 -11.63
N ASP A 52 -6.68 25.96 -11.30
CA ASP A 52 -6.71 26.56 -9.95
C ASP A 52 -7.31 25.62 -8.89
N ARG A 53 -8.00 24.54 -9.29
CA ARG A 53 -8.54 23.55 -8.36
C ARG A 53 -7.46 22.58 -7.93
N HIS A 54 -6.58 22.20 -8.85
CA HIS A 54 -5.56 21.19 -8.58
C HIS A 54 -4.22 21.77 -8.14
N VAL A 55 -3.99 23.07 -8.32
CA VAL A 55 -2.70 23.70 -8.01
C VAL A 55 -2.85 24.61 -6.80
N CYS A 56 -2.12 24.34 -5.73
CA CYS A 56 -2.16 25.13 -4.49
C CYS A 56 -0.75 25.46 -3.97
N PRO A 57 -0.43 26.73 -3.66
CA PRO A 57 0.77 27.04 -2.89
C PRO A 57 0.70 26.40 -1.50
N LEU A 58 1.83 25.89 -1.00
CA LEU A 58 1.93 25.33 0.35
C LEU A 58 2.89 26.17 1.19
N SER A 59 2.36 26.70 2.30
CA SER A 59 3.08 27.48 3.30
C SER A 59 3.27 26.69 4.60
N LEU A 60 3.99 27.28 5.56
CA LEU A 60 4.13 26.71 6.91
C LEU A 60 2.78 26.58 7.64
N GLU A 61 1.82 27.43 7.32
CA GLU A 61 0.47 27.39 7.91
C GLU A 61 -0.31 26.20 7.38
N ASP A 62 -0.25 25.94 6.07
CA ASP A 62 -0.96 24.83 5.41
C ASP A 62 -0.50 23.44 5.91
N VAL A 63 0.77 23.34 6.34
CA VAL A 63 1.33 22.10 6.89
C VAL A 63 1.42 22.09 8.42
N SER A 64 0.81 23.08 9.08
CA SER A 64 0.68 23.09 10.54
C SER A 64 -0.39 22.08 10.96
N GLY A 65 -0.12 21.31 12.02
CA GLY A 65 -1.07 20.33 12.56
C GLY A 65 -1.28 19.05 11.72
N ILE A 66 -0.81 18.97 10.47
CA ILE A 66 -1.15 17.81 9.62
C ILE A 66 -0.48 16.48 10.02
N LEU A 67 0.41 16.48 11.02
CA LEU A 67 1.08 15.26 11.52
C LEU A 67 0.11 14.24 12.13
N TYR A 68 -0.98 14.71 12.76
CA TYR A 68 -2.01 13.85 13.34
C TYR A 68 -3.15 13.54 12.36
N THR A 69 -3.05 14.02 11.12
CA THR A 69 -4.07 13.80 10.10
C THR A 69 -3.66 12.58 9.27
N GLY A 70 -4.51 11.55 9.27
CA GLY A 70 -4.34 10.39 8.38
C GLY A 70 -4.59 10.74 6.91
N GLY A 71 -4.22 9.83 6.01
CA GLY A 71 -4.34 10.05 4.58
C GLY A 71 -3.42 11.15 4.05
N THR A 72 -3.89 11.91 3.07
CA THR A 72 -3.14 13.03 2.44
C THR A 72 -4.03 14.26 2.29
N ILE A 73 -3.52 15.44 2.69
CA ILE A 73 -4.23 16.72 2.51
C ILE A 73 -4.30 17.17 1.03
N LEU A 74 -3.51 16.56 0.15
CA LEU A 74 -3.52 16.84 -1.28
C LEU A 74 -4.52 15.94 -2.04
N GLY A 75 -5.01 14.87 -1.42
CA GLY A 75 -5.77 13.86 -2.16
C GLY A 75 -4.87 13.01 -3.06
N THR A 76 -5.45 11.99 -3.67
CA THR A 76 -4.76 11.06 -4.56
C THR A 76 -5.72 10.57 -5.64
N SER A 77 -5.18 10.03 -6.73
CA SER A 77 -5.96 9.46 -7.83
C SER A 77 -5.25 8.25 -8.43
N ARG A 78 -6.03 7.44 -9.15
CA ARG A 78 -5.53 6.37 -10.01
C ARG A 78 -5.36 6.89 -11.45
N THR A 79 -4.51 7.88 -11.64
CA THR A 79 -4.24 8.47 -12.96
C THR A 79 -2.85 8.09 -13.45
N ASN A 80 -2.77 7.58 -14.68
CA ASN A 80 -1.51 7.28 -15.37
C ASN A 80 -1.36 8.16 -16.63
N PRO A 81 -0.30 8.96 -16.74
CA PRO A 81 -0.01 9.76 -17.94
C PRO A 81 0.59 8.94 -19.09
N PHE A 82 0.88 7.66 -18.87
CA PHE A 82 1.41 6.75 -19.89
C PHE A 82 0.39 5.66 -20.21
N GLU A 83 0.49 5.11 -21.42
CA GLU A 83 -0.30 3.96 -21.86
C GLU A 83 0.58 2.70 -21.82
N LYS A 84 0.04 1.61 -21.26
CA LYS A 84 0.69 0.30 -21.27
C LYS A 84 0.42 -0.37 -22.62
N LYS A 85 1.47 -0.77 -23.33
CA LYS A 85 1.38 -1.54 -24.57
C LYS A 85 2.26 -2.79 -24.50
N GLU A 86 1.87 -3.81 -25.23
CA GLU A 86 2.68 -5.01 -25.45
C GLU A 86 3.33 -4.88 -26.83
N ARG A 87 4.66 -4.90 -26.87
CA ARG A 87 5.42 -4.93 -28.13
C ARG A 87 6.46 -6.04 -28.03
N ASP A 88 6.44 -6.94 -29.01
CA ASP A 88 7.37 -8.08 -29.10
C ASP A 88 7.42 -8.98 -27.84
N GLY A 89 6.32 -9.03 -27.07
CA GLY A 89 6.23 -9.80 -25.83
C GLY A 89 6.77 -9.09 -24.58
N GLU A 90 7.17 -7.82 -24.71
CA GLU A 90 7.58 -6.96 -23.61
C GLU A 90 6.55 -5.85 -23.35
N THR A 91 6.31 -5.58 -22.06
CA THR A 91 5.53 -4.42 -21.64
C THR A 91 6.33 -3.14 -21.90
N VAL A 92 5.81 -2.28 -22.77
CA VAL A 92 6.35 -0.95 -23.07
C VAL A 92 5.35 0.10 -22.59
N TRP A 93 5.87 1.19 -22.03
CA TRP A 93 5.06 2.34 -21.62
C TRP A 93 5.27 3.50 -22.58
N GLU A 94 4.22 3.89 -23.31
CA GLU A 94 4.29 4.99 -24.25
C GLU A 94 3.71 6.28 -23.65
N PRO A 95 4.34 7.45 -23.86
CA PRO A 95 3.81 8.72 -23.39
C PRO A 95 2.51 9.06 -24.13
N THR A 96 1.52 9.56 -23.39
CA THR A 96 0.28 10.11 -23.96
C THR A 96 0.35 11.64 -24.02
N GLU A 97 -0.69 12.28 -24.54
CA GLU A 97 -0.87 13.74 -24.48
C GLU A 97 -0.79 14.31 -23.06
N LYS A 98 -1.06 13.49 -22.04
CA LYS A 98 -0.95 13.86 -20.62
C LYS A 98 0.47 14.18 -20.19
N VAL A 99 1.49 13.56 -20.80
CA VAL A 99 2.91 13.87 -20.51
C VAL A 99 3.24 15.29 -20.99
N GLU A 100 2.76 15.68 -22.17
CA GLU A 100 2.94 17.03 -22.68
C GLU A 100 2.13 18.06 -21.88
N ALA A 101 0.92 17.69 -21.41
CA ALA A 101 0.14 18.52 -20.50
C ALA A 101 0.88 18.79 -19.19
N ILE A 102 1.47 17.75 -18.57
CA ILE A 102 2.32 17.89 -17.38
C ILE A 102 3.46 18.88 -17.67
N LYS A 103 4.23 18.68 -18.74
CA LYS A 103 5.35 19.56 -19.09
C LYS A 103 4.91 21.02 -19.30
N ALA A 104 3.81 21.23 -19.99
CA ALA A 104 3.24 22.56 -20.22
C ALA A 104 2.81 23.23 -18.91
N ASN A 105 2.15 22.50 -18.01
CA ASN A 105 1.69 23.00 -16.73
C ASN A 105 2.82 23.26 -15.75
N LEU A 106 3.84 22.39 -15.69
CA LEU A 106 5.06 22.65 -14.91
C LEU A 106 5.73 23.94 -15.39
N LYS A 107 5.84 24.17 -16.69
CA LYS A 107 6.38 25.42 -17.25
C LYS A 107 5.51 26.63 -16.92
N LYS A 108 4.19 26.53 -17.09
CA LYS A 108 3.20 27.58 -16.75
C LYS A 108 3.34 28.01 -15.29
N HIS A 109 3.46 27.05 -14.38
CA HIS A 109 3.57 27.26 -12.95
C HIS A 109 5.02 27.46 -12.46
N LYS A 110 5.99 27.52 -13.38
CA LYS A 110 7.43 27.73 -13.10
C LYS A 110 8.01 26.70 -12.13
N ILE A 111 7.60 25.44 -12.27
CA ILE A 111 8.06 24.33 -11.45
C ILE A 111 9.40 23.83 -12.00
N ASP A 112 10.43 23.86 -11.16
CA ASP A 112 11.79 23.47 -11.50
C ASP A 112 12.02 21.96 -11.36
N ALA A 113 11.33 21.32 -10.42
CA ALA A 113 11.37 19.89 -10.14
C ALA A 113 10.07 19.41 -9.47
N LEU A 114 9.72 18.14 -9.65
CA LEU A 114 8.54 17.51 -9.09
C LEU A 114 8.93 16.43 -8.07
N ILE A 115 8.32 16.47 -6.89
CA ILE A 115 8.44 15.43 -5.86
C ILE A 115 7.17 14.58 -5.87
N ALA A 116 7.32 13.28 -6.12
CA ALA A 116 6.21 12.33 -6.11
C ALA A 116 6.32 11.42 -4.88
N ILE A 117 5.29 11.44 -4.03
CA ILE A 117 5.17 10.55 -2.87
C ILE A 117 4.19 9.44 -3.25
N GLY A 118 4.61 8.19 -3.24
CA GLY A 118 3.72 7.08 -3.55
C GLY A 118 4.41 5.74 -3.75
N GLY A 119 3.62 4.76 -4.19
CA GLY A 119 4.05 3.39 -4.47
C GLY A 119 4.69 3.22 -5.84
N ASP A 120 4.91 1.96 -6.24
CA ASP A 120 5.56 1.60 -7.50
C ASP A 120 4.90 2.25 -8.74
N ASP A 121 3.56 2.26 -8.80
CA ASP A 121 2.79 2.97 -9.84
C ASP A 121 3.17 4.46 -9.95
N THR A 122 3.30 5.14 -8.82
CA THR A 122 3.57 6.58 -8.76
C THR A 122 5.02 6.88 -9.07
N LEU A 123 5.94 6.12 -8.48
CA LEU A 123 7.37 6.29 -8.69
C LEU A 123 7.79 5.86 -10.09
N GLY A 124 7.15 4.83 -10.66
CA GLY A 124 7.35 4.41 -12.03
C GLY A 124 6.96 5.48 -13.05
N VAL A 125 5.90 6.26 -12.78
CA VAL A 125 5.57 7.45 -13.59
C VAL A 125 6.65 8.53 -13.42
N ALA A 126 7.08 8.81 -12.20
CA ALA A 126 8.11 9.80 -11.93
C ALA A 126 9.45 9.46 -12.62
N HIS A 127 9.84 8.19 -12.62
CA HIS A 127 11.02 7.68 -13.32
C HIS A 127 10.93 7.92 -14.84
N ARG A 128 9.83 7.48 -15.47
CA ARG A 128 9.61 7.66 -16.91
C ARG A 128 9.52 9.12 -17.33
N LEU A 129 8.92 9.99 -16.52
CA LEU A 129 8.94 11.44 -16.77
C LEU A 129 10.35 12.03 -16.78
N GLY A 130 11.28 11.44 -16.01
CA GLY A 130 12.71 11.78 -16.05
C GLY A 130 13.32 11.63 -17.44
N GLU A 131 12.98 10.54 -18.13
CA GLU A 131 13.41 10.28 -19.51
C GLU A 131 12.83 11.28 -20.52
N HIS A 132 11.73 11.95 -20.15
CA HIS A 132 11.05 12.98 -20.94
C HIS A 132 11.43 14.41 -20.52
N GLY A 133 12.53 14.57 -19.77
CA GLY A 133 13.12 15.86 -19.43
C GLY A 133 12.50 16.56 -18.22
N VAL A 134 11.67 15.88 -17.43
CA VAL A 134 11.13 16.41 -16.18
C VAL A 134 12.05 16.03 -15.03
N ARG A 135 12.54 17.00 -14.25
CA ARG A 135 13.32 16.69 -13.04
C ARG A 135 12.38 16.15 -11.95
N THR A 136 12.55 14.88 -11.59
CA THR A 136 11.70 14.21 -10.60
C THR A 136 12.51 13.70 -9.40
N VAL A 137 11.87 13.65 -8.25
CA VAL A 137 12.35 12.99 -7.03
C VAL A 137 11.23 12.11 -6.50
N GLY A 138 11.52 10.85 -6.21
CA GLY A 138 10.57 9.90 -5.63
C GLY A 138 10.73 9.79 -4.12
N ILE A 139 9.62 9.72 -3.39
CA ILE A 139 9.59 9.33 -1.97
C ILE A 139 8.78 8.03 -1.86
N PRO A 140 9.40 6.91 -1.45
CA PRO A 140 8.76 5.61 -1.35
C PRO A 140 7.68 5.62 -0.28
N GLN A 141 6.44 5.39 -0.71
CA GLN A 141 5.30 5.26 0.17
C GLN A 141 4.42 4.09 -0.28
N THR A 142 4.33 3.08 0.57
CA THR A 142 3.47 1.92 0.38
C THR A 142 3.36 1.21 1.71
N ILE A 143 2.16 0.76 2.07
CA ILE A 143 2.03 -0.09 3.25
C ILE A 143 2.55 -1.50 2.99
N ASP A 144 2.69 -1.91 1.72
CA ASP A 144 3.08 -3.27 1.35
C ASP A 144 4.61 -3.48 1.43
N ASN A 145 5.39 -2.40 1.63
CA ASN A 145 6.86 -2.40 1.71
C ASN A 145 7.55 -3.10 0.53
N ASP A 146 7.00 -2.97 -0.66
CA ASP A 146 7.38 -3.70 -1.88
C ASP A 146 8.17 -2.87 -2.90
N ILE A 147 8.65 -1.68 -2.51
CA ILE A 147 9.50 -0.84 -3.36
C ILE A 147 10.96 -1.29 -3.26
N GLY A 148 11.48 -1.83 -4.35
CA GLY A 148 12.87 -2.28 -4.45
C GLY A 148 13.89 -1.16 -4.20
N GLY A 149 15.02 -1.50 -3.58
CA GLY A 149 16.10 -0.55 -3.28
C GLY A 149 15.89 0.30 -2.02
N THR A 150 14.88 -0.02 -1.22
CA THR A 150 14.60 0.62 0.08
C THR A 150 14.38 -0.45 1.15
N ASP A 151 14.83 -0.20 2.38
CA ASP A 151 14.55 -1.10 3.51
C ASP A 151 13.11 -0.95 3.99
N TYR A 152 12.63 0.29 4.06
CA TYR A 152 11.30 0.66 4.53
C TYR A 152 10.68 1.78 3.70
N ALA A 153 9.41 1.62 3.33
CA ALA A 153 8.57 2.64 2.75
C ALA A 153 7.65 3.28 3.81
N ILE A 154 7.30 4.55 3.60
CA ILE A 154 6.42 5.29 4.51
C ILE A 154 5.07 4.60 4.64
N GLY A 155 4.62 4.43 5.88
CA GLY A 155 3.32 3.90 6.25
C GLY A 155 3.33 2.40 6.55
N PHE A 156 4.40 1.69 6.22
CA PHE A 156 4.53 0.27 6.53
C PHE A 156 4.47 0.01 8.03
N HIS A 157 5.24 0.74 8.85
CA HIS A 157 5.28 0.53 10.30
C HIS A 157 3.94 0.82 10.96
N SER A 158 3.21 1.81 10.48
CA SER A 158 1.87 2.12 10.95
C SER A 158 0.85 1.05 10.57
N ALA A 159 0.95 0.49 9.36
CA ALA A 159 0.14 -0.67 8.98
C ALA A 159 0.44 -1.89 9.87
N LEU A 160 1.73 -2.14 10.20
CA LEU A 160 2.12 -3.19 11.14
C LEU A 160 1.51 -2.98 12.52
N ALA A 161 1.58 -1.76 13.05
CA ALA A 161 0.99 -1.44 14.36
C ALA A 161 -0.52 -1.74 14.39
N THR A 162 -1.25 -1.41 13.32
CA THR A 162 -2.67 -1.76 13.19
C THR A 162 -2.90 -3.27 13.16
N VAL A 163 -2.09 -4.02 12.41
CA VAL A 163 -2.20 -5.49 12.36
C VAL A 163 -1.94 -6.08 13.74
N THR A 164 -0.87 -5.67 14.41
CA THR A 164 -0.51 -6.17 15.74
C THR A 164 -1.59 -5.85 16.78
N ASP A 165 -2.12 -4.62 16.81
CA ASP A 165 -3.23 -4.25 17.71
C ASP A 165 -4.50 -5.07 17.43
N ALA A 166 -4.82 -5.34 16.16
CA ALA A 166 -5.93 -6.20 15.80
C ALA A 166 -5.72 -7.64 16.29
N LEU A 167 -4.52 -8.20 16.10
CA LEU A 167 -4.19 -9.55 16.54
C LEU A 167 -4.23 -9.69 18.07
N ASP A 168 -3.72 -8.71 18.82
CA ASP A 168 -3.79 -8.66 20.28
C ASP A 168 -5.24 -8.72 20.77
N LYS A 169 -6.13 -7.91 20.16
CA LYS A 169 -7.57 -7.95 20.46
C LYS A 169 -8.17 -9.30 20.11
N LEU A 170 -7.82 -9.86 18.96
CA LEU A 170 -8.33 -11.14 18.50
C LEU A 170 -7.87 -12.32 19.36
N HIS A 171 -6.66 -12.27 19.93
CA HIS A 171 -6.16 -13.29 20.87
C HIS A 171 -7.09 -13.47 22.07
N THR A 172 -7.55 -12.37 22.67
CA THR A 172 -8.42 -12.42 23.87
C THR A 172 -9.74 -13.15 23.59
N THR A 173 -10.37 -12.88 22.43
CA THR A 173 -11.63 -13.53 22.04
C THR A 173 -11.41 -14.95 21.50
N ALA A 174 -10.29 -15.22 20.83
CA ALA A 174 -9.92 -16.56 20.37
C ALA A 174 -9.80 -17.53 21.55
N HIS A 175 -9.10 -17.09 22.60
CA HIS A 175 -8.90 -17.86 23.82
C HIS A 175 -10.23 -18.16 24.53
N ALA A 176 -11.14 -17.18 24.60
CA ALA A 176 -12.42 -17.32 25.28
C ALA A 176 -13.41 -18.27 24.58
N HIS A 177 -13.37 -18.37 23.24
CA HIS A 177 -14.42 -19.05 22.46
C HIS A 177 -13.98 -20.30 21.68
N HIS A 178 -12.74 -20.75 21.83
CA HIS A 178 -12.19 -21.93 21.14
C HIS A 178 -12.36 -21.88 19.61
N ARG A 179 -11.63 -20.97 18.94
CA ARG A 179 -11.83 -20.65 17.52
C ARG A 179 -10.56 -20.77 16.68
N VAL A 180 -10.75 -20.93 15.37
CA VAL A 180 -9.74 -20.54 14.38
C VAL A 180 -10.13 -19.14 13.89
N LEU A 181 -9.30 -18.14 14.16
CA LEU A 181 -9.48 -16.80 13.62
C LEU A 181 -8.59 -16.63 12.40
N ILE A 182 -9.19 -16.27 11.27
CA ILE A 182 -8.50 -16.01 10.01
C ILE A 182 -8.54 -14.51 9.79
N VAL A 183 -7.37 -13.90 9.69
CA VAL A 183 -7.19 -12.46 9.60
C VAL A 183 -6.60 -12.14 8.23
N GLU A 184 -7.40 -11.54 7.37
CA GLU A 184 -6.97 -11.09 6.05
C GLU A 184 -6.31 -9.72 6.17
N VAL A 185 -5.09 -9.61 5.65
CA VAL A 185 -4.30 -8.37 5.62
C VAL A 185 -3.94 -7.98 4.20
N MET A 186 -3.72 -6.69 3.96
CA MET A 186 -3.20 -6.20 2.68
C MET A 186 -1.80 -6.79 2.38
N GLY A 187 -1.46 -6.84 1.09
CA GLY A 187 -0.25 -7.47 0.58
C GLY A 187 -0.55 -8.21 -0.71
N ARG A 188 -0.49 -7.49 -1.84
CA ARG A 188 -0.89 -7.99 -3.16
C ARG A 188 0.10 -9.00 -3.72
N ASP A 189 1.35 -8.58 -3.88
CA ASP A 189 2.38 -9.39 -4.51
C ASP A 189 3.49 -9.78 -3.53
N SER A 190 3.47 -9.20 -2.32
CA SER A 190 4.42 -9.48 -1.25
C SER A 190 3.74 -9.73 0.09
N GLY A 191 4.43 -10.49 0.94
CA GLY A 191 3.96 -10.93 2.25
C GLY A 191 4.38 -10.06 3.43
N TRP A 192 5.02 -8.91 3.23
CA TRP A 192 5.72 -8.18 4.31
C TRP A 192 4.83 -7.86 5.51
N ILE A 193 3.62 -7.35 5.27
CA ILE A 193 2.66 -7.07 6.33
C ILE A 193 2.27 -8.36 7.07
N ALA A 194 1.94 -9.42 6.34
CA ALA A 194 1.52 -10.69 6.93
C ALA A 194 2.65 -11.33 7.75
N VAL A 195 3.90 -11.30 7.27
CA VAL A 195 5.07 -11.81 8.00
C VAL A 195 5.33 -10.98 9.25
N TYR A 196 5.58 -9.68 9.12
CA TYR A 196 5.97 -8.85 10.26
C TYR A 196 4.82 -8.70 11.26
N GLY A 197 3.62 -8.40 10.77
CA GLY A 197 2.44 -8.21 11.60
C GLY A 197 2.01 -9.53 12.26
N GLY A 198 2.03 -10.63 11.52
CA GLY A 198 1.71 -11.96 12.05
C GLY A 198 2.72 -12.44 13.09
N LEU A 199 4.02 -12.24 12.86
CA LEU A 199 5.05 -12.59 13.84
C LEU A 199 4.94 -11.73 15.12
N ALA A 200 4.80 -10.41 14.96
CA ALA A 200 4.67 -9.49 16.09
C ALA A 200 3.38 -9.72 16.89
N GLY A 201 2.27 -10.02 16.21
CA GLY A 201 0.97 -10.29 16.82
C GLY A 201 0.71 -11.75 17.19
N GLY A 202 1.71 -12.63 17.18
CA GLY A 202 1.58 -13.99 17.70
C GLY A 202 0.73 -14.94 16.86
N ALA A 203 0.68 -14.75 15.55
CA ALA A 203 -0.03 -15.64 14.63
C ALA A 203 0.57 -17.06 14.64
N ASP A 204 -0.30 -18.06 14.53
CA ASP A 204 0.09 -19.47 14.56
C ASP A 204 0.36 -20.03 13.17
N VAL A 205 -0.28 -19.43 12.15
CA VAL A 205 -0.06 -19.68 10.73
C VAL A 205 0.01 -18.33 10.04
N ILE A 206 1.01 -18.15 9.19
CA ILE A 206 1.17 -16.95 8.36
C ILE A 206 1.25 -17.40 6.90
N ILE A 207 0.36 -16.86 6.07
CA ILE A 207 0.21 -17.23 4.66
C ILE A 207 0.49 -16.00 3.82
N VAL A 208 1.42 -16.13 2.88
CA VAL A 208 1.93 -15.03 2.05
C VAL A 208 1.89 -15.40 0.57
N PRO A 209 1.90 -14.41 -0.35
CA PRO A 209 1.93 -14.65 -1.80
C PRO A 209 3.11 -15.51 -2.25
N GLU A 210 4.24 -15.47 -1.54
CA GLU A 210 5.50 -16.16 -1.85
C GLU A 210 5.51 -17.66 -1.47
N GLY A 211 4.53 -18.15 -0.70
CA GLY A 211 4.45 -19.54 -0.24
C GLY A 211 5.04 -19.79 1.16
N PRO A 212 5.20 -21.05 1.61
CA PRO A 212 5.60 -22.22 0.82
C PRO A 212 4.49 -23.23 0.45
N PRO A 213 4.74 -24.08 -0.59
CA PRO A 213 5.86 -24.04 -1.54
C PRO A 213 5.61 -23.09 -2.72
N GLU A 214 6.69 -22.49 -3.23
CA GLU A 214 6.80 -21.79 -4.53
C GLU A 214 5.60 -20.91 -4.91
N GLY A 215 5.33 -19.87 -4.13
CA GLY A 215 4.30 -18.89 -4.49
C GLY A 215 2.87 -19.38 -4.28
N SER A 216 2.64 -20.39 -3.44
CA SER A 216 1.30 -20.92 -3.14
C SER A 216 1.22 -21.59 -1.77
N PHE A 217 0.01 -21.92 -1.32
CA PHE A 217 -0.26 -22.71 -0.11
C PHE A 217 -1.41 -23.70 -0.32
N SER A 218 -1.58 -24.70 0.55
CA SER A 218 -2.79 -25.53 0.59
C SER A 218 -3.51 -25.51 1.94
N VAL A 219 -4.79 -25.85 1.92
CA VAL A 219 -5.62 -26.03 3.13
C VAL A 219 -5.06 -27.12 4.03
N ASP A 220 -4.47 -28.18 3.44
CA ASP A 220 -3.86 -29.28 4.19
C ASP A 220 -2.71 -28.81 5.07
N GLU A 221 -1.86 -27.90 4.60
CA GLU A 221 -0.74 -27.35 5.37
C GLU A 221 -1.25 -26.54 6.57
N VAL A 222 -2.29 -25.72 6.36
CA VAL A 222 -2.93 -24.94 7.42
C VAL A 222 -3.59 -25.87 8.45
N GLU A 223 -4.30 -26.90 7.98
CA GLU A 223 -4.96 -27.90 8.81
C GLU A 223 -3.96 -28.66 9.69
N GLN A 224 -2.82 -29.07 9.14
CA GLN A 224 -1.76 -29.78 9.87
C GLN A 224 -1.25 -28.96 11.06
N VAL A 225 -1.02 -27.67 10.87
CA VAL A 225 -0.57 -26.78 11.97
C VAL A 225 -1.65 -26.67 13.04
N ILE A 226 -2.92 -26.51 12.65
CA ILE A 226 -4.05 -26.44 13.60
C ILE A 226 -4.19 -27.75 14.38
N ARG A 227 -4.07 -28.91 13.74
CA ARG A 227 -4.14 -30.23 14.40
C ARG A 227 -3.02 -30.43 15.39
N ARG A 228 -1.78 -30.12 15.03
CA ARG A 228 -0.61 -30.18 15.94
C ARG A 228 -0.83 -29.34 17.20
N ARG A 229 -1.45 -28.16 17.06
CA ARG A 229 -1.77 -27.30 18.20
C ARG A 229 -2.86 -27.89 19.10
N LEU A 230 -3.88 -28.49 18.51
CA LEU A 230 -4.93 -29.21 19.25
C LEU A 230 -4.35 -30.37 20.07
N GLU A 231 -3.41 -31.13 19.50
CA GLU A 231 -2.67 -32.20 20.21
C GLU A 231 -1.88 -31.66 21.42
N GLN A 232 -1.42 -30.41 21.34
CA GLN A 232 -0.77 -29.69 22.44
C GLN A 232 -1.77 -29.03 23.42
N ASN A 233 -3.05 -29.41 23.37
CA ASN A 233 -4.15 -28.85 24.17
C ASN A 233 -4.38 -27.35 23.94
N LYS A 234 -3.90 -26.77 22.84
CA LYS A 234 -4.24 -25.40 22.46
C LYS A 234 -5.62 -25.40 21.82
N ARG A 235 -6.54 -24.61 22.40
CA ARG A 235 -7.96 -24.60 21.98
C ARG A 235 -8.28 -23.50 20.97
N PHE A 236 -7.29 -22.82 20.43
CA PHE A 236 -7.50 -21.79 19.41
C PHE A 236 -6.27 -21.71 18.49
N SER A 237 -6.50 -21.17 17.30
CA SER A 237 -5.42 -20.79 16.38
C SER A 237 -5.74 -19.48 15.69
N ILE A 238 -4.71 -18.67 15.44
CA ILE A 238 -4.79 -17.47 14.61
C ILE A 238 -4.03 -17.71 13.31
N VAL A 239 -4.71 -17.48 12.20
CA VAL A 239 -4.17 -17.58 10.83
C VAL A 239 -4.16 -16.17 10.25
N VAL A 240 -2.99 -15.65 9.90
CA VAL A 240 -2.86 -14.42 9.12
C VAL A 240 -2.67 -14.80 7.65
N VAL A 241 -3.44 -14.18 6.76
CA VAL A 241 -3.37 -14.43 5.32
C VAL A 241 -3.31 -13.11 4.57
N ALA A 242 -2.28 -12.93 3.74
CA ALA A 242 -2.22 -11.82 2.81
C ALA A 242 -3.31 -11.96 1.73
N GLU A 243 -3.96 -10.86 1.32
CA GLU A 243 -4.97 -10.86 0.26
C GLU A 243 -4.45 -11.44 -1.07
N GLY A 244 -3.14 -11.32 -1.30
CA GLY A 244 -2.41 -11.86 -2.44
C GLY A 244 -2.05 -13.34 -2.37
N ALA A 245 -2.40 -14.03 -1.29
CA ALA A 245 -2.10 -15.45 -1.14
C ALA A 245 -2.76 -16.30 -2.24
N ARG A 246 -2.06 -17.35 -2.68
CA ARG A 246 -2.41 -18.15 -3.85
C ARG A 246 -2.73 -19.60 -3.45
N PRO A 247 -4.01 -19.98 -3.33
CA PRO A 247 -4.35 -21.34 -2.95
C PRO A 247 -4.11 -22.34 -4.09
N ARG A 248 -3.46 -23.46 -3.79
CA ARG A 248 -3.19 -24.53 -4.78
C ARG A 248 -4.47 -25.17 -5.29
N GLU A 249 -5.48 -25.28 -4.44
CA GLU A 249 -6.81 -25.78 -4.78
C GLU A 249 -7.52 -24.92 -5.82
N LEU A 250 -7.10 -23.65 -5.98
CA LEU A 250 -7.57 -22.74 -7.01
C LEU A 250 -6.57 -22.60 -8.18
N GLY A 251 -5.66 -23.57 -8.33
CA GLY A 251 -4.63 -23.59 -9.37
C GLY A 251 -3.51 -22.59 -9.16
N GLY A 252 -3.26 -22.15 -7.91
CA GLY A 252 -2.21 -21.19 -7.58
C GLY A 252 -2.50 -19.76 -8.04
N LYS A 253 -3.77 -19.42 -8.26
CA LYS A 253 -4.21 -18.08 -8.65
C LYS A 253 -4.61 -17.25 -7.43
N GLN A 254 -4.40 -15.93 -7.52
CA GLN A 254 -4.95 -14.99 -6.54
C GLN A 254 -6.48 -14.99 -6.60
N VAL A 255 -7.13 -14.80 -5.45
CA VAL A 255 -8.58 -14.69 -5.35
C VAL A 255 -8.98 -13.24 -5.64
N THR A 256 -9.88 -13.05 -6.60
CA THR A 256 -10.26 -11.72 -7.10
C THR A 256 -11.71 -11.38 -6.77
N SER A 257 -12.00 -10.08 -6.57
CA SER A 257 -13.35 -9.56 -6.34
C SER A 257 -13.99 -8.92 -7.58
N GLY A 258 -13.24 -8.76 -8.68
CA GLY A 258 -13.78 -8.55 -10.04
C GLY A 258 -13.61 -7.15 -10.66
N GLU A 259 -13.18 -6.13 -9.93
CA GLU A 259 -12.94 -4.78 -10.50
C GLU A 259 -11.48 -4.60 -10.96
N VAL A 260 -11.22 -3.84 -12.03
CA VAL A 260 -9.86 -3.56 -12.56
C VAL A 260 -9.58 -2.06 -12.49
N ASP A 261 -8.43 -1.67 -11.96
CA ASP A 261 -8.03 -0.27 -11.85
C ASP A 261 -7.33 0.28 -13.11
N ALA A 262 -7.04 1.59 -13.12
CA ALA A 262 -6.42 2.28 -14.26
C ALA A 262 -4.97 1.85 -14.56
N PHE A 263 -4.31 1.15 -13.64
CA PHE A 263 -2.98 0.56 -13.83
C PHE A 263 -3.06 -0.90 -14.32
N GLY A 264 -4.29 -1.44 -14.44
CA GLY A 264 -4.57 -2.81 -14.88
C GLY A 264 -4.57 -3.82 -13.74
N HIS A 265 -4.57 -3.38 -12.48
CA HIS A 265 -4.61 -4.28 -11.34
C HIS A 265 -6.04 -4.71 -11.03
N VAL A 266 -6.28 -6.02 -10.96
CA VAL A 266 -7.56 -6.59 -10.51
C VAL A 266 -7.64 -6.48 -8.98
N GLN A 267 -8.79 -6.06 -8.45
CA GLN A 267 -9.04 -6.02 -7.01
C GLN A 267 -9.01 -7.44 -6.44
N LEU A 268 -8.21 -7.62 -5.39
CA LEU A 268 -8.07 -8.87 -4.66
C LEU A 268 -8.99 -8.88 -3.44
N GLY A 269 -9.27 -10.08 -2.95
CA GLY A 269 -9.98 -10.27 -1.68
C GLY A 269 -10.73 -11.59 -1.63
N GLY A 270 -11.12 -11.99 -0.42
CA GLY A 270 -11.97 -13.16 -0.20
C GLY A 270 -11.22 -14.49 -0.02
N VAL A 271 -9.88 -14.48 -0.08
CA VAL A 271 -9.07 -15.67 0.20
C VAL A 271 -9.30 -16.19 1.62
N SER A 272 -9.52 -15.30 2.59
CA SER A 272 -9.84 -15.69 3.97
C SER A 272 -11.22 -16.35 4.11
N TYR A 273 -12.23 -15.88 3.38
CA TYR A 273 -13.57 -16.48 3.35
C TYR A 273 -13.55 -17.85 2.70
N TRP A 274 -12.86 -17.97 1.57
CA TRP A 274 -12.61 -19.24 0.90
C TRP A 274 -11.91 -20.24 1.84
N LEU A 275 -10.81 -19.83 2.49
CA LEU A 275 -10.08 -20.68 3.44
C LEU A 275 -10.96 -21.09 4.63
N ALA A 276 -11.80 -20.18 5.14
CA ALA A 276 -12.73 -20.49 6.21
C ALA A 276 -13.76 -21.56 5.81
N GLU A 277 -14.25 -21.51 4.57
CA GLU A 277 -15.18 -22.51 4.04
C GLU A 277 -14.50 -23.87 3.89
N GLU A 278 -13.29 -23.91 3.33
CA GLU A 278 -12.53 -25.15 3.20
C GLU A 278 -12.19 -25.78 4.54
N LEU A 279 -11.77 -24.99 5.53
CA LEU A 279 -11.50 -25.49 6.89
C LEU A 279 -12.75 -26.03 7.59
N ARG A 280 -13.95 -25.50 7.30
CA ARG A 280 -15.21 -26.06 7.83
C ARG A 280 -15.47 -27.47 7.30
N LYS A 281 -15.10 -27.76 6.05
CA LYS A 281 -15.24 -29.09 5.44
C LYS A 281 -14.35 -30.13 6.13
N ARG A 282 -13.27 -29.72 6.80
CA ARG A 282 -12.32 -30.59 7.51
C ARG A 282 -12.79 -31.13 8.85
N LYS A 283 -13.97 -30.70 9.34
CA LYS A 283 -14.59 -31.17 10.60
C LYS A 283 -13.67 -31.04 11.83
N LEU A 284 -12.87 -29.99 11.89
CA LEU A 284 -12.09 -29.64 13.09
C LEU A 284 -13.03 -29.24 14.23
N PRO A 285 -12.66 -29.47 15.51
CA PRO A 285 -13.48 -29.07 16.66
C PRO A 285 -13.53 -27.55 16.88
N LEU A 286 -12.72 -26.79 16.14
CA LEU A 286 -12.65 -25.33 16.22
C LEU A 286 -13.40 -24.71 15.04
N THR A 287 -14.24 -23.72 15.32
CA THR A 287 -15.02 -23.06 14.26
C THR A 287 -14.22 -21.90 13.63
N PRO A 288 -14.05 -21.86 12.29
CA PRO A 288 -13.43 -20.72 11.61
C PRO A 288 -14.28 -19.44 11.62
N ARG A 289 -13.63 -18.32 11.90
CA ARG A 289 -14.18 -16.95 11.81
C ARG A 289 -13.18 -16.05 11.08
N VAL A 290 -13.70 -15.13 10.28
CA VAL A 290 -12.91 -14.24 9.43
C VAL A 290 -12.95 -12.82 9.98
N THR A 291 -11.83 -12.11 9.87
CA THR A 291 -11.74 -10.66 10.04
C THR A 291 -10.87 -10.13 8.91
N VAL A 292 -11.36 -9.12 8.19
CA VAL A 292 -10.63 -8.48 7.09
C VAL A 292 -10.23 -7.10 7.57
N LEU A 293 -8.93 -6.81 7.61
CA LEU A 293 -8.46 -5.50 8.07
C LEU A 293 -8.53 -4.45 6.97
N ALA A 294 -8.15 -4.80 5.73
CA ALA A 294 -8.23 -3.96 4.54
C ALA A 294 -7.84 -2.49 4.83
N TYR A 295 -8.75 -1.55 4.59
CA TYR A 295 -8.51 -0.11 4.74
C TYR A 295 -8.14 0.34 6.16
N LEU A 296 -8.39 -0.44 7.21
CA LEU A 296 -7.93 -0.11 8.56
C LEU A 296 -6.40 0.02 8.62
N GLN A 297 -5.67 -0.73 7.79
CA GLN A 297 -4.21 -0.71 7.73
C GLN A 297 -3.65 0.58 7.10
N ARG A 298 -4.48 1.30 6.34
CA ARG A 298 -4.12 2.57 5.65
C ARG A 298 -4.53 3.79 6.46
N GLY A 299 -5.58 3.65 7.26
CA GLY A 299 -6.14 4.73 8.07
C GLY A 299 -5.37 4.95 9.37
N GLY A 300 -5.54 6.15 9.93
CA GLY A 300 -5.00 6.50 11.25
C GLY A 300 -3.77 7.39 11.20
N ILE A 301 -3.13 7.54 12.36
CA ILE A 301 -1.94 8.37 12.55
C ILE A 301 -0.67 7.58 12.26
N ALA A 302 0.38 8.29 11.86
CA ALA A 302 1.70 7.68 11.72
C ALA A 302 2.25 7.25 13.09
N THR A 303 2.89 6.08 13.14
CA THR A 303 3.74 5.69 14.27
C THR A 303 4.97 6.58 14.35
N PRO A 304 5.68 6.69 15.48
CA PRO A 304 6.90 7.51 15.57
C PRO A 304 8.02 7.12 14.59
N PHE A 305 7.97 5.92 14.03
CA PHE A 305 8.92 5.48 13.01
C PHE A 305 8.63 6.10 11.64
N ASP A 306 7.35 6.21 11.27
CA ASP A 306 6.86 6.81 10.02
C ASP A 306 6.78 8.35 10.12
#